data_AF-A0A529M7K3-F1
#
_entry.id   AF-A0A529M7K3-F1
#
_cell.length_a   1.000
_cell.length_b   1.000
_cell.length_c   1.000
_cell.angle_alpha   90.00
_cell.angle_beta   90.00
_cell.angle_gamma   90.00
#
_symmetry.space_group_name_H-M   'P 1'
#
loop_
_entity.id
_entity.type
_entity.pdbx_description
1 polymer ?
#
loop_
_entity_poly.entity_id
_entity_poly.type
_entity_poly.pdbx_seq_one_letter_code
_entity_poly.pdbx_strand_id
1 'polypeptide(L)'
;MNEARHHVVVVGAGFGGLEFTRALAGAPVRITMIDKRNHHLFQPLLYQVATTALATSEVAWPIRHLLRKRKDVTTLLANVTGVDRAGKRVLLDDGSAVAYDTLVLATG
;
A
#
# COMPACT_ATOMS: atom_id res chain seq x y z
N MET A 1 11.60 -25.16 -9.74
CA MET A 1 10.91 -25.08 -8.44
C MET A 1 10.75 -23.61 -8.11
N ASN A 2 9.51 -23.11 -8.11
CA ASN A 2 9.23 -21.71 -7.81
C ASN A 2 9.29 -21.56 -6.28
N GLU A 3 10.46 -21.21 -5.73
CA GLU A 3 10.54 -20.87 -4.31
C GLU A 3 9.52 -19.77 -4.02
N ALA A 4 8.66 -20.00 -3.04
CA ALA A 4 7.67 -19.02 -2.62
C ALA A 4 8.43 -17.80 -2.08
N ARG A 5 8.48 -16.72 -2.87
CA ARG A 5 9.12 -15.46 -2.45
C ARG A 5 8.47 -14.97 -1.16
N HIS A 6 9.31 -14.57 -0.20
CA HIS A 6 8.89 -14.00 1.09
C HIS A 6 7.85 -12.91 0.88
N HIS A 7 6.70 -13.05 1.53
CA HIS A 7 5.55 -12.19 1.32
C HIS A 7 5.49 -11.06 2.32
N VAL A 8 5.69 -9.85 1.83
CA VAL A 8 5.51 -8.63 2.61
C VAL A 8 4.13 -8.05 2.33
N VAL A 9 3.31 -7.86 3.36
CA VAL A 9 2.07 -7.10 3.26
C VAL A 9 2.28 -5.72 3.85
N VAL A 10 1.97 -4.69 3.09
CA VAL A 10 2.04 -3.29 3.51
C VAL A 10 0.62 -2.75 3.60
N VAL A 11 0.22 -2.26 4.76
CA VAL A 11 -1.10 -1.64 4.96
C VAL A 11 -0.93 -0.12 5.02
N GLY A 12 -1.49 0.57 4.04
CA GLY A 12 -1.36 2.01 3.84
C GLY A 12 -0.38 2.36 2.72
N ALA A 13 -0.84 3.20 1.79
CA ALA A 13 -0.12 3.73 0.64
C ALA A 13 0.11 5.25 0.76
N GLY A 14 0.23 5.73 2.00
CA GLY A 14 0.78 7.05 2.32
C GLY A 14 2.29 7.13 2.04
N PHE A 15 2.96 8.11 2.64
CA PHE A 15 4.40 8.28 2.47
C PHE A 15 5.19 7.04 2.89
N GLY A 16 4.96 6.55 4.12
CA GLY A 16 5.70 5.42 4.67
C GLY A 16 5.57 4.16 3.83
N GLY A 17 4.34 3.81 3.42
CA GLY A 17 4.10 2.60 2.64
C GLY A 17 4.71 2.64 1.25
N LEU A 18 4.63 3.79 0.57
CA LEU A 18 5.23 3.97 -0.75
C LEU A 18 6.77 3.96 -0.68
N GLU A 19 7.36 4.72 0.25
CA GLU A 19 8.82 4.80 0.37
C GLU A 19 9.43 3.49 0.81
N PHE A 20 8.79 2.77 1.76
CA PHE A 20 9.19 1.41 2.11
C PHE A 20 9.16 0.47 0.89
N THR A 21 8.06 0.51 0.13
CA THR A 21 7.91 -0.33 -1.08
C THR A 21 9.00 0.00 -2.10
N ARG A 22 9.30 1.29 -2.31
CA ARG A 22 10.35 1.77 -3.22
C ARG A 22 11.75 1.30 -2.78
N ALA A 23 12.06 1.40 -1.50
CA ALA A 23 13.35 0.98 -0.94
C ALA A 23 13.63 -0.52 -1.12
N LEU A 24 12.58 -1.35 -1.19
CA LEU A 24 12.71 -2.79 -1.47
C LEU A 24 12.80 -3.16 -2.96
N ALA A 25 12.98 -2.20 -3.86
CA ALA A 25 13.15 -2.52 -5.27
C ALA A 25 14.34 -3.46 -5.50
N GLY A 26 14.09 -4.59 -6.18
CA GLY A 26 15.11 -5.61 -6.48
C GLY A 26 15.34 -6.64 -5.37
N ALA A 27 14.75 -6.47 -4.18
CA ALA A 27 14.79 -7.48 -3.14
C ALA A 27 14.02 -8.75 -3.58
N PRO A 28 14.41 -9.96 -3.12
CA PRO A 28 13.79 -11.23 -3.51
C PRO A 28 12.48 -11.49 -2.76
N VAL A 29 11.57 -10.50 -2.73
CA VAL A 29 10.28 -10.55 -2.04
C VAL A 29 9.13 -10.36 -3.02
N ARG A 30 7.92 -10.70 -2.58
CA ARG A 30 6.68 -10.25 -3.23
C ARG A 30 5.92 -9.35 -2.25
N ILE A 31 5.32 -8.29 -2.75
CA ILE A 31 4.68 -7.27 -1.93
C ILE A 31 3.19 -7.20 -2.27
N THR A 32 2.32 -7.24 -1.26
CA THR A 32 0.92 -6.83 -1.40
C THR A 32 0.73 -5.53 -0.64
N MET A 33 0.43 -4.44 -1.34
CA MET A 33 0.05 -3.18 -0.71
C MET A 33 -1.46 -3.03 -0.67
N ILE A 34 -2.01 -2.85 0.52
CA ILE A 34 -3.43 -2.71 0.78
C ILE A 34 -3.71 -1.30 1.24
N ASP A 35 -4.62 -0.60 0.57
CA ASP A 35 -5.12 0.70 1.03
C ASP A 35 -6.62 0.81 0.74
N LYS A 36 -7.34 1.55 1.59
CA LYS A 36 -8.77 1.84 1.42
C LYS A 36 -9.04 2.90 0.35
N ARG A 37 -8.00 3.61 -0.10
CA ARG A 37 -8.03 4.59 -1.19
C ARG A 37 -7.21 4.05 -2.37
N ASN A 38 -7.63 4.42 -3.58
CA ASN A 38 -6.93 4.02 -4.81
C ASN A 38 -5.77 4.96 -5.19
N HIS A 39 -5.54 6.01 -4.41
CA HIS A 39 -4.56 7.05 -4.66
C HIS A 39 -3.72 7.35 -3.41
N HIS A 40 -2.46 7.69 -3.64
CA HIS A 40 -1.63 8.38 -2.66
C HIS A 40 -2.02 9.85 -2.63
N LEU A 41 -2.07 10.42 -1.44
CA LEU A 41 -2.36 11.83 -1.23
C LEU A 41 -1.14 12.53 -0.65
N PHE A 42 -0.63 13.54 -1.36
CA PHE A 42 0.41 14.43 -0.87
C PHE A 42 -0.21 15.47 0.07
N GLN A 43 -0.50 15.01 1.29
CA GLN A 43 -1.14 15.80 2.34
C GLN A 43 -0.51 17.20 2.59
N PRO A 44 0.83 17.40 2.48
CA PRO A 44 1.45 18.70 2.73
C PRO A 44 0.91 19.86 1.89
N LEU A 45 0.37 19.63 0.69
CA LEU A 45 -0.16 20.70 -0.18
C LEU A 45 -1.70 20.81 -0.15
N LEU A 46 -2.37 20.13 0.78
CA LEU A 46 -3.83 20.22 0.90
C LEU A 46 -4.34 21.65 1.14
N TYR A 47 -3.54 22.49 1.80
CA TYR A 47 -3.89 23.89 2.00
C TYR A 47 -3.98 24.65 0.67
N GLN A 48 -3.11 24.34 -0.31
CA GLN A 48 -3.15 24.98 -1.63
C GLN A 48 -4.35 24.52 -2.45
N VAL A 49 -4.79 23.28 -2.27
CA VAL A 49 -6.06 22.81 -2.84
C VAL A 49 -7.25 23.55 -2.22
N ALA A 50 -7.25 23.70 -0.88
CA ALA A 50 -8.31 24.42 -0.17
C ALA A 50 -8.39 25.90 -0.58
N THR A 51 -7.27 26.54 -0.89
CA THR A 51 -7.22 27.92 -1.41
C THR A 51 -7.38 28.01 -2.93
N THR A 52 -7.76 26.92 -3.60
CA THR A 52 -7.93 26.85 -5.07
C THR A 52 -6.66 27.17 -5.88
N ALA A 53 -5.50 27.16 -5.23
CA ALA A 53 -4.21 27.38 -5.88
C ALA A 53 -3.70 26.14 -6.63
N LEU A 54 -4.18 24.94 -6.25
CA LEU A 54 -3.90 23.68 -6.94
C LEU A 54 -5.18 22.87 -7.14
N ALA A 55 -5.22 22.09 -8.23
CA ALA A 55 -6.23 21.07 -8.46
C ALA A 55 -5.93 19.81 -7.64
N THR A 56 -6.97 19.02 -7.34
CA THR A 56 -6.84 17.75 -6.60
C THR A 56 -5.95 16.73 -7.32
N SER A 57 -5.95 16.73 -8.66
CA SER A 57 -5.10 15.87 -9.48
C SER A 57 -3.60 16.17 -9.34
N GLU A 58 -3.25 17.35 -8.82
CA GLU A 58 -1.86 17.75 -8.57
C GLU A 58 -1.32 17.22 -7.23
N VAL A 59 -2.19 16.68 -6.37
CA VAL A 59 -1.80 16.14 -5.05
C VAL A 59 -2.27 14.70 -4.81
N ALA A 60 -3.10 14.14 -5.70
CA ALA A 60 -3.65 12.78 -5.57
C ALA A 60 -3.28 11.92 -6.79
N TRP A 61 -2.43 10.91 -6.60
CA TRP A 61 -1.96 10.05 -7.69
C TRP A 61 -2.36 8.59 -7.51
N PRO A 62 -2.88 7.91 -8.55
CA PRO A 62 -3.29 6.51 -8.45
C PRO A 62 -2.12 5.61 -8.03
N ILE A 63 -2.29 4.83 -6.96
CA ILE A 63 -1.23 3.96 -6.40
C ILE A 63 -0.76 2.95 -7.46
N ARG A 64 -1.71 2.37 -8.20
CA ARG A 64 -1.45 1.49 -9.34
C ARG A 64 -0.54 2.13 -10.39
N HIS A 65 -0.73 3.42 -10.66
CA HIS A 65 0.09 4.14 -11.62
C HIS A 65 1.51 4.34 -11.07
N LEU A 66 1.63 4.79 -9.81
CA LEU A 66 2.92 5.01 -9.14
C LEU A 66 3.80 3.76 -9.10
N LEU A 67 3.18 2.57 -9.06
CA LEU A 67 3.88 1.29 -8.91
C LEU A 67 3.82 0.42 -10.17
N ARG A 68 3.31 0.93 -11.30
CA ARG A 68 3.12 0.13 -12.53
C ARG A 68 4.38 -0.58 -13.04
N LYS A 69 5.57 -0.07 -12.70
CA LYS A 69 6.86 -0.65 -13.11
C LYS A 69 7.33 -1.78 -12.17
N ARG A 70 6.68 -1.96 -11.02
CA ARG A 70 7.02 -2.96 -9.99
C ARG A 70 6.18 -4.21 -10.16
N LYS A 71 6.68 -5.18 -10.94
CA LYS A 71 6.00 -6.46 -11.19
C LYS A 71 5.89 -7.35 -9.94
N ASP A 72 6.70 -7.06 -8.93
CA ASP A 72 6.75 -7.72 -7.63
C ASP A 72 5.71 -7.16 -6.64
N VAL A 73 4.98 -6.09 -7.01
CA VAL A 73 4.01 -5.42 -6.16
C VAL A 73 2.59 -5.61 -6.70
N THR A 74 1.72 -6.17 -5.88
CA THR A 74 0.26 -6.19 -6.10
C THR A 74 -0.39 -5.12 -5.24
N THR A 75 -1.20 -4.25 -5.83
CA THR A 75 -2.01 -3.27 -5.11
C THR A 75 -3.43 -3.80 -4.91
N LEU A 76 -3.93 -3.77 -3.68
CA LEU A 76 -5.28 -4.17 -3.31
C LEU A 76 -6.03 -2.97 -2.75
N LEU A 77 -7.18 -2.65 -3.36
CA LEU A 77 -8.11 -1.66 -2.82
C LEU A 77 -9.05 -2.38 -1.86
N ALA A 78 -8.81 -2.27 -0.55
CA ALA A 78 -9.62 -2.91 0.47
C ALA A 78 -9.47 -2.17 1.81
N ASN A 79 -10.47 -2.29 2.67
CA ASN A 79 -10.38 -1.77 4.03
C ASN A 79 -9.89 -2.88 4.97
N VAL A 80 -8.78 -2.63 5.67
CA VAL A 80 -8.25 -3.55 6.69
C VAL A 80 -9.01 -3.34 7.99
N THR A 81 -9.60 -4.41 8.52
CA THR A 81 -10.39 -4.39 9.75
C THR A 81 -9.63 -4.94 10.95
N GLY A 82 -8.57 -5.72 10.73
CA GLY A 82 -7.78 -6.30 11.81
C GLY A 82 -6.56 -7.07 11.33
N VAL A 83 -5.82 -7.59 12.31
CA VAL A 83 -4.64 -8.43 12.09
C VAL A 83 -4.75 -9.66 12.99
N ASP A 84 -4.85 -10.84 12.37
CA ASP A 84 -4.67 -12.11 13.06
C ASP A 84 -3.17 -12.43 13.12
N ARG A 85 -2.56 -12.15 14.27
CA ARG A 85 -1.12 -12.38 14.48
C ARG A 85 -0.78 -13.85 14.60
N ALA A 86 -1.69 -14.68 15.15
CA ALA A 86 -1.45 -16.10 15.34
C ALA A 86 -1.49 -16.83 13.99
N GLY A 87 -2.49 -16.52 13.15
CA GLY A 87 -2.61 -17.05 11.79
C GLY A 87 -1.76 -16.31 10.75
N LYS A 88 -1.07 -15.23 11.12
CA LYS A 88 -0.29 -14.33 10.26
C LYS A 88 -1.07 -13.82 9.05
N ARG A 89 -2.23 -13.19 9.31
CA ARG A 89 -3.14 -12.68 8.28
C ARG A 89 -3.61 -11.26 8.58
N VAL A 90 -3.76 -10.47 7.53
CA VAL A 90 -4.51 -9.20 7.56
C VAL A 90 -5.97 -9.50 7.21
N LEU A 91 -6.90 -9.03 8.03
CA LEU A 91 -8.34 -9.23 7.86
C LEU A 91 -8.94 -8.05 7.10
N LEU A 92 -9.81 -8.34 6.13
CA LEU A 92 -10.48 -7.35 5.29
C LEU A 92 -11.96 -7.22 5.67
N ASP A 93 -12.59 -6.14 5.22
CA ASP A 93 -13.99 -5.83 5.50
C ASP A 93 -14.99 -6.73 4.76
N ASP A 94 -14.59 -7.32 3.63
CA ASP A 94 -15.36 -8.32 2.89
C ASP A 94 -15.31 -9.73 3.51
N GLY A 95 -14.67 -9.88 4.68
CA GLY A 95 -14.49 -11.15 5.37
C GLY A 95 -13.35 -12.01 4.83
N SER A 96 -12.66 -11.59 3.76
CA SER A 96 -11.46 -12.25 3.28
C SER A 96 -10.22 -11.88 4.10
N ALA A 97 -9.10 -12.55 3.83
CA ALA A 97 -7.86 -12.32 4.55
C ALA A 97 -6.62 -12.51 3.65
N VAL A 98 -5.57 -11.74 3.93
CA VAL A 98 -4.29 -11.79 3.21
C VAL A 98 -3.20 -12.30 4.15
N ALA A 99 -2.67 -13.50 3.89
CA ALA A 99 -1.53 -14.04 4.64
C ALA A 99 -0.27 -13.21 4.43
N TYR A 100 0.67 -13.25 5.37
CA TYR A 100 1.96 -12.57 5.26
C TYR A 100 3.08 -13.34 5.97
N ASP A 101 4.32 -13.16 5.50
CA ASP A 101 5.52 -13.51 6.26
C ASP A 101 6.03 -12.31 7.07
N THR A 102 5.86 -11.10 6.53
CA THR A 102 6.13 -9.83 7.23
C THR A 102 5.01 -8.84 6.98
N LEU A 103 4.55 -8.18 8.04
CA LEU A 103 3.53 -7.15 8.00
C LEU A 103 4.16 -5.78 8.31
N VAL A 104 3.86 -4.80 7.46
CA VAL A 104 4.22 -3.40 7.64
C VAL A 104 2.95 -2.59 7.79
N LEU A 105 2.80 -1.90 8.92
CA LEU A 105 1.69 -1.00 9.19
C LEU A 105 2.14 0.43 8.93
N ALA A 106 1.62 1.03 7.86
CA ALA A 106 1.88 2.39 7.41
C ALA A 106 0.55 3.17 7.28
N THR A 107 -0.33 3.00 8.26
CA THR A 107 -1.73 3.48 8.26
C THR A 107 -1.91 4.95 8.69
N GLY A 108 -0.82 5.72 8.75
CA GLY A 108 -0.82 7.14 9.11
C GLY A 108 -1.41 8.04 8.04
#